data_AF-A0A3D4RZK2-F1
#
_entry.id   AF-A0A3D4RZK2-F1
#
_cell.length_a   1.000
_cell.length_b   1.000
_cell.length_c   1.000
_cell.angle_alpha   90.00
_cell.angle_beta   90.00
_cell.angle_gamma   90.00
#
_symmetry.space_group_name_H-M   'P 1'
#
loop_
_entity.id
_entity.type
_entity.pdbx_description
1 polymer ?
#
loop_
_entity_poly.entity_id
_entity_poly.type
_entity_poly.pdbx_seq_one_letter_code
_entity_poly.pdbx_strand_id
1 'polypeptide(L)'
;MLKITGKWKIIEMEQWDLKFIDEQGPGYFEFKSNNQGSFMFGYVEGEIDFRESESKHSRIEYSWIGQDEMDDASGRGYFEIVNDNEIYGEIFFHQGDSSWVKATKIK
;
A
#
# COMPACT_ATOMS: atom_id res chain seq x y z
N MET A 1 0.03 -2.95 -19.35
CA MET A 1 0.18 -3.30 -17.92
C MET A 1 0.68 -2.04 -17.22
N LEU A 2 0.04 -1.64 -16.13
CA LEU A 2 0.39 -0.41 -15.41
C LEU A 2 1.80 -0.60 -14.81
N LYS A 3 2.62 0.45 -14.77
CA LYS A 3 3.99 0.35 -14.22
C LYS A 3 4.00 -0.14 -12.77
N ILE A 4 2.95 0.17 -12.02
CA ILE A 4 2.76 -0.22 -10.62
C ILE A 4 2.37 -1.69 -10.43
N THR A 5 1.94 -2.40 -11.47
CA THR A 5 1.50 -3.80 -11.33
C THR A 5 2.66 -4.67 -10.84
N GLY A 6 2.38 -5.52 -9.85
CA GLY A 6 3.35 -6.38 -9.16
C GLY A 6 3.23 -6.28 -7.65
N LYS A 7 4.11 -7.02 -6.95
CA LYS A 7 4.24 -7.01 -5.49
C LYS A 7 5.41 -6.13 -5.07
N TRP A 8 5.21 -5.35 -4.02
CA TRP A 8 6.13 -4.35 -3.49
C TRP A 8 6.33 -4.61 -2.01
N LYS A 9 7.56 -4.87 -1.57
CA LYS A 9 7.90 -5.04 -0.16
C LYS A 9 7.99 -3.66 0.50
N ILE A 10 7.30 -3.46 1.61
CA ILE A 10 7.42 -2.28 2.44
C ILE A 10 8.81 -2.29 3.09
N ILE A 11 9.54 -1.19 2.95
CA ILE A 11 10.89 -1.05 3.51
C ILE A 11 10.96 0.02 4.61
N GLU A 12 9.95 0.89 4.69
CA GLU A 12 9.92 1.98 5.65
C GLU A 12 8.50 2.57 5.76
N MET A 13 8.09 2.96 6.97
CA MET A 13 6.85 3.68 7.26
C MET A 13 7.10 4.72 8.36
N GLU A 14 6.23 5.74 8.43
CA GLU A 14 6.30 6.79 9.43
C GLU A 14 6.02 6.30 10.85
N GLN A 15 4.93 5.56 11.00
CA GLN A 15 4.36 5.22 12.31
C GLN A 15 4.96 3.94 12.89
N TRP A 16 5.48 3.05 12.03
CA TRP A 16 5.86 1.70 12.42
C TRP A 16 7.26 1.34 11.95
N ASP A 17 8.02 0.68 12.83
CA ASP A 17 9.32 0.15 12.49
C ASP A 17 9.22 -1.14 11.66
N LEU A 18 10.34 -1.54 11.04
CA LEU A 18 10.39 -2.75 10.22
C LEU A 18 10.07 -4.03 11.00
N LYS A 19 10.28 -4.05 12.32
CA LYS A 19 9.96 -5.22 13.13
C LYS A 19 8.45 -5.41 13.19
N PHE A 20 7.70 -4.34 13.47
CA PHE A 20 6.24 -4.38 13.46
C PHE A 20 5.71 -4.65 12.04
N ILE A 21 6.24 -3.97 11.02
CA ILE A 21 5.80 -4.16 9.63
C ILE A 21 5.88 -5.64 9.21
N ASP A 22 6.95 -6.33 9.60
CA ASP A 22 7.21 -7.72 9.21
C ASP A 22 6.65 -8.77 10.22
N GLU A 23 5.84 -8.37 11.22
CA GLU A 23 5.43 -9.25 12.34
C GLU A 23 4.63 -10.50 11.91
N GLN A 24 3.73 -10.37 10.92
CA GLN A 24 2.99 -11.51 10.32
C GLN A 24 3.63 -12.02 9.00
N GLY A 25 4.90 -11.68 8.77
CA GLY A 25 5.62 -11.93 7.53
C GLY A 25 5.93 -10.62 6.79
N PRO A 26 6.70 -10.65 5.68
CA PRO A 26 7.16 -9.43 5.03
C PRO A 26 6.01 -8.52 4.61
N GLY A 27 5.99 -7.29 5.13
CA GLY A 27 4.96 -6.30 4.80
C GLY A 27 4.99 -5.96 3.30
N TYR A 28 3.83 -5.83 2.67
CA TYR A 28 3.73 -5.63 1.23
C TYR A 28 2.50 -4.86 0.77
N PHE A 29 2.60 -4.33 -0.45
CA PHE A 29 1.47 -3.97 -1.31
C PHE A 29 1.53 -4.78 -2.61
N GLU A 30 0.40 -5.25 -3.11
CA GLU A 30 0.27 -5.93 -4.39
C GLU A 30 -0.78 -5.24 -5.25
N PHE A 31 -0.42 -4.92 -6.50
CA PHE A 31 -1.32 -4.34 -7.49
C PHE A 31 -1.45 -5.27 -8.68
N LYS A 32 -2.69 -5.65 -9.00
CA LYS A 32 -3.04 -6.58 -10.10
C LYS A 32 -3.50 -5.79 -11.32
N SER A 33 -3.48 -6.44 -12.48
CA SER A 33 -3.80 -5.80 -13.77
C SER A 33 -5.28 -5.44 -13.96
N ASN A 34 -6.15 -5.89 -13.05
CA ASN A 34 -7.59 -5.65 -13.07
C ASN A 34 -8.01 -4.53 -12.10
N ASN A 35 -7.11 -3.61 -11.77
CA ASN A 35 -7.36 -2.48 -10.86
C ASN A 35 -7.70 -2.92 -9.41
N GLN A 36 -7.37 -4.16 -9.06
CA GLN A 36 -7.50 -4.69 -7.71
C GLN A 36 -6.13 -4.91 -7.09
N GLY A 37 -6.07 -5.02 -5.77
CA GLY A 37 -4.82 -5.26 -5.06
C GLY A 37 -5.06 -5.79 -3.65
N SER A 38 -3.98 -5.93 -2.90
CA SER A 38 -4.04 -6.22 -1.48
C SER A 38 -2.79 -5.70 -0.78
N PHE A 39 -2.84 -5.58 0.53
CA PHE A 39 -1.67 -5.29 1.35
C PHE A 39 -1.72 -6.07 2.66
N MET A 40 -0.56 -6.21 3.29
CA MET A 40 -0.41 -6.65 4.68
C MET A 40 0.78 -5.94 5.29
N PHE A 41 0.65 -5.40 6.50
CA PHE A 41 1.80 -5.08 7.37
C PHE A 41 1.39 -5.18 8.84
N GLY A 42 2.26 -5.71 9.70
CA GLY A 42 1.91 -5.96 11.10
C GLY A 42 0.67 -6.83 11.22
N TYR A 43 -0.42 -6.25 11.72
CA TYR A 43 -1.73 -6.89 11.83
C TYR A 43 -2.81 -6.23 10.96
N VAL A 44 -2.40 -5.34 10.05
CA VAL A 44 -3.30 -4.66 9.13
C VAL A 44 -3.26 -5.37 7.79
N GLU A 45 -4.44 -5.73 7.28
CA GLU A 45 -4.60 -6.26 5.94
C GLU A 45 -5.80 -5.65 5.23
N GLY A 46 -5.77 -5.62 3.91
CA GLY A 46 -6.90 -5.12 3.15
C GLY A 46 -6.82 -5.40 1.66
N GLU A 47 -8.00 -5.47 1.07
CA GLU A 47 -8.19 -5.50 -0.38
C GLU A 47 -8.26 -4.08 -0.93
N ILE A 48 -7.67 -3.87 -2.10
CA ILE A 48 -7.52 -2.56 -2.72
C ILE A 48 -8.34 -2.48 -4.01
N ASP A 49 -9.09 -1.39 -4.19
CA ASP A 49 -9.52 -0.88 -5.49
C ASP A 49 -8.69 0.36 -5.84
N PHE A 50 -8.05 0.38 -7.02
CA PHE A 50 -7.18 1.49 -7.40
C PHE A 50 -7.38 1.98 -8.84
N ARG A 51 -7.02 3.24 -9.06
CA ARG A 51 -7.05 3.89 -10.38
C ARG A 51 -5.79 4.70 -10.60
N GLU A 52 -5.36 4.84 -11.85
CA GLU A 52 -4.36 5.85 -12.18
C GLU A 52 -4.95 7.24 -11.91
N SER A 53 -4.13 8.13 -11.36
CA SER A 53 -4.56 9.51 -11.10
C SER A 53 -4.71 10.25 -12.42
N GLU A 54 -5.88 10.87 -12.63
CA GLU A 54 -6.15 11.70 -13.81
C GLU A 54 -5.32 13.00 -13.83
N SER A 55 -4.88 13.46 -12.65
CA SER A 55 -4.20 14.76 -12.48
C SER A 55 -2.69 14.66 -12.33
N LYS A 56 -2.15 13.49 -12.00
CA LYS A 56 -0.73 13.26 -11.70
C LYS A 56 -0.21 12.05 -12.43
N HIS A 57 0.72 12.27 -13.36
CA HIS A 57 1.42 11.18 -14.05
C HIS A 57 2.18 10.29 -13.07
N SER A 58 2.15 8.98 -13.32
CA SER A 58 2.85 7.96 -12.52
C SER A 58 2.36 7.83 -11.07
N ARG A 59 1.13 8.25 -10.78
CA ARG A 59 0.46 8.08 -9.49
C ARG A 59 -0.76 7.18 -9.63
N ILE A 60 -0.98 6.33 -8.64
CA ILE A 60 -2.29 5.73 -8.41
C ILE A 60 -2.92 6.29 -7.15
N GLU A 61 -4.24 6.21 -7.10
CA GLU A 61 -5.04 6.48 -5.90
C GLU A 61 -5.91 5.26 -5.65
N TYR A 62 -6.08 4.93 -4.38
CA TYR A 62 -6.77 3.71 -4.00
C TYR A 62 -7.64 3.88 -2.76
N SER A 63 -8.68 3.05 -2.68
CA SER A 63 -9.44 2.78 -1.47
C SER A 63 -9.22 1.34 -1.03
N TRP A 64 -9.40 1.07 0.26
CA TRP A 64 -9.26 -0.27 0.79
C TRP A 64 -10.29 -0.58 1.87
N ILE A 65 -10.58 -1.87 2.02
CA ILE A 65 -11.37 -2.46 3.11
C ILE A 65 -10.64 -3.70 3.62
N GLY A 66 -10.70 -3.94 4.92
CA GLY A 66 -10.04 -5.08 5.54
C GLY A 66 -10.12 -5.00 7.05
N GLN A 67 -9.02 -5.33 7.71
CA GLN A 67 -8.95 -5.43 9.17
C GLN A 67 -7.68 -4.77 9.70
N ASP A 68 -7.80 -4.20 10.91
CA ASP A 68 -6.68 -3.87 11.77
C ASP A 68 -6.80 -4.77 13.00
N GLU A 69 -5.91 -5.76 13.10
CA GLU A 69 -5.99 -6.89 14.03
C GLU A 69 -7.24 -7.76 13.84
N MET A 70 -8.32 -7.45 14.55
CA MET A 70 -9.60 -8.17 14.50
C MET A 70 -10.79 -7.22 14.28
N ASP A 71 -10.53 -5.93 14.13
CA ASP A 71 -11.54 -4.90 13.93
C ASP A 71 -11.63 -4.52 12.46
N ASP A 72 -12.86 -4.36 11.96
CA ASP A 72 -13.09 -3.90 10.60
C ASP A 72 -12.45 -2.52 10.39
N ALA A 73 -11.62 -2.42 9.37
CA ALA A 73 -10.91 -1.21 9.02
C ALA A 73 -11.09 -0.89 7.53
N SER A 74 -11.00 0.38 7.19
CA SER A 74 -11.07 0.84 5.81
C SER A 74 -10.31 2.14 5.65
N GLY A 75 -10.07 2.54 4.41
CA GLY A 75 -9.37 3.78 4.16
C GLY A 75 -9.07 4.05 2.71
N ARG A 76 -8.02 4.85 2.51
CA ARG A 76 -7.56 5.27 1.18
C ARG A 76 -6.05 5.45 1.17
N GLY A 77 -5.51 5.70 0.00
CA GLY A 77 -4.11 6.06 -0.14
C GLY A 77 -3.73 6.38 -1.57
N TYR A 78 -2.44 6.59 -1.76
CA TYR A 78 -1.87 6.78 -3.07
C TYR A 78 -0.44 6.23 -3.09
N PHE A 79 0.05 5.93 -4.30
CA PHE A 79 1.46 5.68 -4.53
C PHE A 79 1.91 6.43 -5.77
N GLU A 80 3.07 7.07 -5.67
CA GLU A 80 3.83 7.64 -6.78
C GLU A 80 4.99 6.70 -7.13
N ILE A 81 5.15 6.40 -8.41
CA ILE A 81 6.25 5.59 -8.91
C ILE A 81 7.48 6.47 -9.01
N VAL A 82 8.41 6.31 -8.07
CA VAL A 82 9.65 7.08 -8.01
C VAL A 82 10.60 6.62 -9.11
N ASN A 83 10.70 5.30 -9.31
CA ASN A 83 11.42 4.66 -10.41
C ASN A 83 10.90 3.22 -10.60
N ASP A 84 11.51 2.45 -11.51
CA ASP A 84 11.04 1.09 -11.84
C ASP A 84 11.04 0.11 -10.65
N ASN A 85 11.78 0.40 -9.58
CA ASN A 85 11.94 -0.45 -8.40
C ASN A 85 11.45 0.16 -7.09
N GLU A 86 10.95 1.40 -7.07
CA GLU A 86 10.58 2.11 -5.85
C GLU A 86 9.27 2.88 -6.02
N ILE A 87 8.38 2.73 -5.03
CA ILE A 87 7.17 3.53 -4.86
C ILE A 87 7.20 4.23 -3.50
N TYR A 88 6.64 5.44 -3.47
CA TYR A 88 6.46 6.22 -2.25
C TYR A 88 5.03 6.74 -2.21
N GLY A 89 4.42 6.76 -1.03
CA GLY A 89 3.02 7.11 -0.91
C GLY A 89 2.58 7.25 0.53
N GLU A 90 1.28 7.14 0.72
CA GLU A 90 0.66 7.26 2.04
C GLU A 90 -0.57 6.36 2.11
N ILE A 91 -0.73 5.69 3.25
CA ILE A 91 -1.95 4.98 3.64
C ILE A 91 -2.68 5.80 4.70
N PHE A 92 -4.00 5.93 4.54
CA PHE A 92 -4.89 6.61 5.45
C PHE A 92 -5.93 5.62 5.97
N PHE A 93 -6.17 5.63 7.27
CA PHE A 93 -7.26 4.93 7.92
C PHE A 93 -8.47 5.87 8.01
N HIS A 94 -9.67 5.36 7.70
CA HIS A 94 -10.89 6.15 7.83
C HIS A 94 -11.15 6.47 9.29
N GLN A 95 -11.19 7.78 9.63
CA GLN A 95 -11.27 8.28 11.01
C GLN A 95 -10.12 7.84 11.92
N GLY A 96 -8.99 7.47 11.33
CA GLY A 96 -7.76 7.14 12.04
C GLY A 96 -6.59 7.96 11.55
N ASP A 97 -5.40 7.45 11.84
CA ASP A 97 -4.15 8.07 11.45
C ASP A 97 -3.80 7.79 9.98
N SER A 98 -2.72 8.42 9.53
CA SER A 98 -2.05 8.08 8.28
C SER A 98 -0.57 7.81 8.53
N SER A 99 0.04 7.13 7.57
CA SER A 99 1.49 6.89 7.56
C SER A 99 1.98 6.99 6.13
N TRP A 100 3.05 7.75 5.91
CA TRP A 100 3.78 7.60 4.67
C TRP A 100 4.38 6.18 4.58
N VAL A 101 4.56 5.71 3.34
CA VAL A 101 5.03 4.36 3.03
C VAL A 101 6.06 4.43 1.92
N LYS A 102 7.17 3.72 2.11
CA LYS A 102 8.16 3.44 1.07
C LYS A 102 8.23 1.95 0.79
N ALA A 103 8.14 1.55 -0.47
CA ALA A 103 8.19 0.14 -0.86
C ALA A 103 9.01 -0.08 -2.12
N THR A 104 9.60 -1.28 -2.23
CA THR A 104 10.45 -1.69 -3.35
C THR A 104 9.90 -2.91 -4.05
N LYS A 105 10.11 -2.99 -5.37
CA LYS A 105 9.56 -4.08 -6.18
C LYS A 105 10.19 -5.42 -5.80
N ILE A 106 9.35 -6.44 -5.59
CA ILE A 106 9.82 -7.82 -5.42
C ILE A 106 10.09 -8.38 -6.82
N LYS A 107 11.32 -8.87 -7.03
CA LYS A 107 11.73 -9.51 -8.29
C LYS A 107 11.12 -10.89 -8.47
#